data_AF-A0A6A4CVC0-F1
#
_entry.id   AF-A0A6A4CVC0-F1
#
_cell.length_a   1.000
_cell.length_b   1.000
_cell.length_c   1.000
_cell.angle_alpha   90.00
_cell.angle_beta   90.00
_cell.angle_gamma   90.00
#
_symmetry.space_group_name_H-M   'P 1'
#
loop_
_entity.id
_entity.type
_entity.pdbx_description
1 polymer ?
#
loop_
_entity_poly.entity_id
_entity_poly.type
_entity_poly.pdbx_seq_one_letter_code
_entity_poly.pdbx_strand_id
1 'polypeptide(L)'
;MRFERSDEMPRGVDSVYDWIYQFTFSRPMKTPARDFSDAVLLAEILAQLVPAWVQLHNYPSTLRFQQKLSNWETLNRKVLTRLKCGISLKHQEDLANAVPGAVELLLIQVKRATANIVICNVLTAVNANPSKAEAVT
;
A
#
# COMPACT_ATOMS: atom_id res chain seq x y z
N MET A 1 -4.65 17.91 -7.88
CA MET A 1 -3.52 18.84 -7.73
C MET A 1 -2.25 18.03 -7.96
N ARG A 2 -1.63 18.21 -9.13
CA ARG A 2 -0.52 17.38 -9.62
C ARG A 2 0.74 17.89 -8.93
N PHE A 3 1.41 17.02 -8.16
CA PHE A 3 2.70 17.33 -7.58
C PHE A 3 3.66 17.68 -8.72
N GLU A 4 4.23 18.89 -8.70
CA GLU A 4 5.25 19.28 -9.67
C GLU A 4 6.48 18.40 -9.43
N ARG A 5 6.83 17.61 -10.44
CA ARG A 5 8.01 16.73 -10.42
C ARG A 5 9.25 17.62 -10.34
N SER A 6 9.90 17.66 -9.20
CA SER A 6 11.25 18.22 -9.08
C SER A 6 12.26 17.24 -9.68
N ASP A 7 13.12 17.73 -10.58
CA ASP A 7 14.00 16.96 -11.47
C ASP A 7 15.17 16.18 -10.80
N GLU A 8 15.12 15.91 -9.49
CA GLU A 8 16.19 15.20 -8.75
C GLU A 8 15.67 14.04 -7.87
N MET A 9 14.76 13.21 -8.39
CA MET A 9 14.32 12.01 -7.67
C MET A 9 15.15 10.77 -8.10
N PRO A 10 15.65 9.93 -7.16
CA PRO A 10 16.42 8.74 -7.49
C PRO A 10 15.65 7.79 -8.43
N ARG A 11 16.32 7.26 -9.46
CA ARG A 11 15.73 6.33 -10.44
C ARG A 11 15.01 5.17 -9.75
N GLY A 12 13.68 5.10 -9.90
CA GLY A 12 12.82 4.04 -9.35
C GLY A 12 11.72 4.54 -8.41
N VAL A 13 11.90 5.70 -7.79
CA VAL A 13 10.91 6.34 -6.91
C VAL A 13 9.69 6.83 -7.71
N ASP A 14 9.91 7.34 -8.92
CA ASP A 14 8.83 7.72 -9.84
C ASP A 14 7.87 6.55 -10.12
N SER A 15 8.41 5.35 -10.30
CA SER A 15 7.59 4.16 -10.55
C SER A 15 6.70 3.78 -9.37
N VAL A 16 7.11 4.11 -8.14
CA VAL A 16 6.30 3.84 -6.93
C VAL A 16 5.19 4.85 -6.81
N TYR A 17 5.45 6.13 -7.10
CA TYR A 17 4.39 7.14 -7.06
C TYR A 17 3.37 6.93 -8.17
N ASP A 18 3.80 6.59 -9.39
CA ASP A 18 2.87 6.22 -10.47
C ASP A 18 2.01 5.02 -10.11
N TRP A 19 2.55 4.05 -9.37
CA TRP A 19 1.79 2.92 -8.84
C TRP A 19 0.79 3.35 -7.77
N ILE A 20 1.18 4.23 -6.85
CA ILE A 20 0.29 4.78 -5.80
C ILE A 20 -0.91 5.51 -6.42
N TYR A 21 -0.69 6.27 -7.50
CA TYR A 21 -1.76 7.03 -8.16
C TYR A 21 -2.81 6.16 -8.87
N GLN A 22 -2.62 4.83 -8.94
CA GLN A 22 -3.63 3.89 -9.45
C GLN A 22 -4.71 3.58 -8.42
N PHE A 23 -4.49 3.89 -7.14
CA PHE A 23 -5.42 3.59 -6.05
C PHE A 23 -6.32 4.78 -5.72
N THR A 24 -7.49 4.46 -5.19
CA THR A 24 -8.40 5.48 -4.63
C THR A 24 -8.11 5.67 -3.14
N PHE A 25 -8.02 6.93 -2.70
CA PHE A 25 -7.78 7.30 -1.31
C PHE A 25 -8.95 8.08 -0.73
N SER A 26 -9.18 7.93 0.59
CA SER A 26 -10.19 8.72 1.30
C SER A 26 -9.85 10.20 1.42
N ARG A 27 -8.56 10.55 1.26
CA ARG A 27 -8.02 11.90 1.41
C ARG A 27 -6.91 12.18 0.40
N PRO A 28 -6.69 13.45 0.02
CA PRO A 28 -5.63 13.81 -0.92
C PRO A 28 -4.24 13.60 -0.30
N MET A 29 -3.34 12.97 -1.05
CA MET A 29 -1.93 12.83 -0.69
C MET A 29 -1.13 14.02 -1.25
N LYS A 30 -0.29 14.63 -0.39
CA LYS A 30 0.68 15.67 -0.74
C LYS A 30 2.08 15.25 -0.34
N THR A 31 2.31 14.91 0.92
CA THR A 31 3.64 14.56 1.43
C THR A 31 3.62 13.09 1.87
N PRO A 32 4.07 12.14 1.02
CA PRO A 32 3.95 10.71 1.28
C PRO A 32 4.42 10.28 2.67
N ALA A 33 5.61 10.71 3.11
CA ALA A 33 6.13 10.40 4.45
C ALA A 33 5.16 10.80 5.58
N ARG A 34 4.53 11.98 5.47
CA ARG A 34 3.58 12.47 6.48
C ARG A 34 2.22 11.79 6.34
N ASP A 35 1.71 11.69 5.13
CA ASP A 35 0.35 11.24 4.86
C ASP A 35 0.17 9.73 5.10
N PHE A 36 1.25 8.97 4.97
CA PHE A 36 1.29 7.54 5.31
C PHE A 36 1.67 7.26 6.76
N SER A 37 2.09 8.27 7.53
CA SER A 37 2.66 8.05 8.87
C SER A 37 1.72 7.38 9.87
N ASP A 38 0.39 7.46 9.67
CA ASP A 38 -0.63 6.80 10.48
C ASP A 38 -1.05 5.42 9.94
N ALA A 39 -0.36 4.91 8.92
CA ALA A 39 -0.60 3.64 8.22
C ALA A 39 -1.93 3.55 7.44
N VAL A 40 -2.81 4.54 7.51
CA VAL A 40 -4.17 4.47 6.93
C VAL A 40 -4.12 4.39 5.41
N LEU A 41 -3.33 5.23 4.75
CA LEU A 41 -3.22 5.20 3.29
C LEU A 41 -2.64 3.87 2.78
N LEU A 42 -1.69 3.28 3.50
CA LEU A 42 -1.19 1.95 3.13
C LEU A 42 -2.26 0.87 3.34
N ALA A 43 -3.05 0.97 4.41
CA ALA A 43 -4.18 0.08 4.62
C ALA A 43 -5.23 0.20 3.50
N GLU A 44 -5.51 1.40 2.98
CA GLU A 44 -6.42 1.62 1.84
C GLU A 44 -5.92 0.96 0.55
N ILE A 45 -4.61 1.07 0.26
CA ILE A 45 -3.99 0.37 -0.87
C ILE A 45 -4.16 -1.15 -0.69
N LEU A 46 -3.81 -1.66 0.48
CA LEU A 46 -3.86 -3.09 0.76
C LEU A 46 -5.30 -3.63 0.78
N ALA A 47 -6.29 -2.83 1.17
CA ALA A 47 -7.70 -3.19 1.10
C ALA A 47 -8.20 -3.34 -0.35
N GLN A 48 -7.67 -2.55 -1.29
CA GLN A 48 -7.99 -2.69 -2.72
C GLN A 48 -7.29 -3.91 -3.36
N LEU A 49 -6.11 -4.31 -2.87
CA LEU A 49 -5.34 -5.43 -3.41
C LEU A 49 -5.72 -6.78 -2.79
N VAL A 50 -5.94 -6.81 -1.47
CA VAL A 50 -6.19 -8.01 -0.65
C VAL A 50 -7.28 -7.72 0.40
N PRO A 51 -8.53 -7.44 -0.04
CA PRO A 51 -9.62 -7.01 0.85
C PRO A 51 -9.89 -7.98 2.00
N ALA A 52 -9.68 -9.29 1.79
CA ALA A 52 -9.88 -10.31 2.81
C ALA A 52 -8.94 -10.18 4.03
N TRP A 53 -7.84 -9.44 3.92
CA TRP A 53 -6.83 -9.32 4.99
C TRP A 53 -6.90 -7.99 5.72
N VAL A 54 -7.59 -7.01 5.15
CA VAL A 54 -7.61 -5.64 5.66
C VAL A 54 -9.02 -5.27 6.08
N GLN A 55 -9.14 -4.88 7.35
CA GLN A 55 -10.38 -4.34 7.90
C GLN A 55 -10.12 -2.89 8.29
N LEU A 56 -10.55 -1.95 7.44
CA LEU A 56 -10.20 -0.53 7.54
C LEU A 56 -10.58 0.12 8.88
N HIS A 57 -11.63 -0.36 9.55
CA HIS A 57 -12.03 0.14 10.88
C HIS A 57 -10.96 -0.06 11.97
N ASN A 58 -9.95 -0.90 11.75
CA ASN A 58 -8.82 -1.08 12.68
C ASN A 58 -7.78 0.05 12.61
N TYR A 59 -7.87 0.95 11.62
CA TYR A 59 -6.86 1.97 11.35
C TYR A 59 -7.49 3.36 11.40
N PRO A 60 -7.82 3.88 12.60
CA PRO A 60 -8.32 5.24 12.72
C PRO A 60 -7.24 6.24 12.31
N SER A 61 -7.64 7.28 11.56
CA SER A 61 -6.76 8.39 11.22
C SER A 61 -6.34 9.14 12.49
N THR A 62 -5.04 9.40 12.64
CA THR A 62 -4.52 10.02 13.87
C THR A 62 -3.20 10.74 13.65
N LEU A 63 -3.00 11.81 14.44
CA LEU A 63 -1.74 12.54 14.53
C LEU A 63 -0.91 12.12 15.75
N ARG A 64 -1.48 11.38 16.69
CA ARG A 64 -0.80 10.99 17.94
C ARG A 64 0.15 9.83 17.67
N PHE A 65 1.44 10.02 17.97
CA PHE A 65 2.49 9.04 17.70
C PHE A 65 2.15 7.63 18.21
N GLN A 66 1.71 7.49 19.47
CA GLN A 66 1.36 6.19 20.06
C GLN A 66 0.25 5.46 19.29
N GLN A 67 -0.73 6.20 18.75
CA GLN A 67 -1.80 5.61 17.95
C GLN A 67 -1.33 5.27 16.54
N LYS A 68 -0.45 6.08 15.94
CA LYS A 68 0.22 5.73 14.68
C LYS A 68 1.01 4.43 14.82
N LEU A 69 1.78 4.29 15.91
CA LEU A 69 2.55 3.07 16.18
C LEU A 69 1.63 1.86 16.33
N SER A 70 0.52 1.99 17.08
CA SER A 70 -0.49 0.94 17.19
C SER A 70 -1.11 0.53 15.83
N ASN A 71 -1.37 1.51 14.95
CA ASN A 71 -1.82 1.25 13.59
C ASN A 71 -0.77 0.44 12.80
N TRP A 72 0.51 0.83 12.88
CA TRP A 72 1.62 0.11 12.23
C TRP A 72 1.81 -1.31 12.76
N GLU A 73 1.78 -1.51 14.07
CA GLU A 73 1.85 -2.83 14.70
C GLU A 73 0.72 -3.74 14.22
N THR A 74 -0.49 -3.19 14.17
CA THR A 74 -1.68 -3.92 13.70
C THR A 74 -1.56 -4.28 12.23
N LEU A 75 -1.12 -3.34 11.38
CA LEU A 75 -0.94 -3.57 9.94
C LEU A 75 0.17 -4.59 9.69
N ASN A 76 1.27 -4.51 10.43
CA ASN A 76 2.40 -5.43 10.32
C ASN A 76 2.00 -6.86 10.69
N ARG A 77 1.34 -7.03 11.83
CA ARG A 77 0.88 -8.32 12.34
C ARG A 77 -0.18 -8.96 11.45
N LYS A 78 -1.20 -8.18 11.04
CA LYS A 78 -2.35 -8.73 10.31
C LYS A 78 -2.07 -8.91 8.81
N VAL A 79 -1.25 -8.06 8.21
CA VAL A 79 -1.16 -7.95 6.73
C VAL A 79 0.28 -8.09 6.23
N LEU A 80 1.21 -7.24 6.65
CA LEU A 80 2.56 -7.21 6.05
C LEU A 80 3.33 -8.51 6.26
N THR A 81 3.21 -9.14 7.43
CA THR A 81 3.84 -10.44 7.71
C THR A 81 3.32 -11.53 6.77
N ARG A 82 2.03 -11.49 6.40
CA ARG A 82 1.42 -12.43 5.44
C ARG A 82 1.92 -12.19 4.02
N LEU A 83 2.15 -10.93 3.66
CA LEU A 83 2.76 -10.50 2.40
C LEU A 83 4.28 -10.77 2.32
N LYS A 84 4.90 -11.29 3.39
CA LYS A 84 6.35 -11.45 3.51
C LYS A 84 7.12 -10.10 3.44
N CYS A 85 6.46 -9.02 3.85
CA CYS A 85 7.02 -7.67 3.98
C CYS A 85 7.03 -7.19 5.45
N GLY A 86 7.18 -8.11 6.40
CA GLY A 86 7.18 -7.77 7.82
C GLY A 86 8.27 -6.76 8.16
N ILE A 87 7.94 -5.77 8.98
CA ILE A 87 8.85 -4.67 9.37
C ILE A 87 9.23 -4.72 10.84
N SER A 88 10.44 -4.28 11.18
CA SER A 88 10.93 -4.22 12.56
C SER A 88 10.23 -3.13 13.37
N LEU A 89 10.33 -3.19 14.71
CA LEU A 89 9.79 -2.13 15.57
C LEU A 89 10.39 -0.76 15.23
N LYS A 90 11.72 -0.70 15.06
CA LYS A 90 12.41 0.53 14.66
C LYS A 90 11.86 1.11 13.35
N HIS A 91 11.61 0.27 12.35
CA HIS A 91 11.05 0.75 11.08
C HIS A 91 9.60 1.24 11.25
N GLN A 92 8.80 0.61 12.13
CA GLN A 92 7.47 1.12 12.49
C GLN A 92 7.53 2.50 13.17
N GLU A 93 8.50 2.71 14.06
CA GLU A 93 8.75 4.01 14.69
C GLU A 93 9.20 5.07 13.67
N ASP A 94 10.10 4.71 12.75
CA ASP A 94 10.54 5.60 11.67
C ASP A 94 9.35 6.03 10.77
N LEU A 95 8.46 5.09 10.44
CA LEU A 95 7.25 5.36 9.67
C LEU A 95 6.28 6.26 10.44
N ALA A 96 6.05 5.99 11.73
CA ALA A 96 5.18 6.79 12.59
C ALA A 96 5.70 8.24 12.76
N ASN A 97 7.03 8.41 12.75
CA ASN A 97 7.70 9.71 12.78
C ASN A 97 7.82 10.39 11.41
N ALA A 98 7.31 9.79 10.35
CA ALA A 98 7.44 10.30 8.98
C ALA A 98 8.90 10.54 8.55
N VAL A 99 9.81 9.65 8.97
CA VAL A 99 11.22 9.70 8.57
C VAL A 99 11.30 9.61 7.04
N PRO A 100 11.94 10.58 6.34
CA PRO A 100 12.07 10.55 4.89
C PRO A 100 12.71 9.25 4.38
N GLY A 101 12.16 8.66 3.32
CA GLY A 101 12.66 7.41 2.73
C GLY A 101 12.10 6.15 3.36
N ALA A 102 11.63 6.20 4.62
CA ALA A 102 11.15 5.01 5.32
C ALA A 102 9.89 4.41 4.65
N VAL A 103 8.97 5.28 4.20
CA VAL A 103 7.73 4.85 3.55
C VAL A 103 7.99 4.36 2.12
N GLU A 104 8.87 5.04 1.38
CA GLU A 104 9.20 4.70 0.00
C GLU A 104 9.81 3.30 -0.07
N LEU A 105 10.72 2.97 0.86
CA LEU A 105 11.30 1.63 0.97
C LEU A 105 10.23 0.55 1.20
N LEU A 106 9.27 0.81 2.09
CA LEU A 106 8.17 -0.12 2.36
C LEU A 106 7.25 -0.27 1.14
N LEU A 107 6.91 0.83 0.47
CA LEU A 107 6.05 0.83 -0.72
C LEU A 107 6.67 0.03 -1.87
N ILE A 108 7.99 0.14 -2.09
CA ILE A 108 8.72 -0.69 -3.07
C ILE A 108 8.56 -2.18 -2.73
N GLN A 109 8.72 -2.56 -1.47
CA GLN A 109 8.59 -3.95 -1.03
C GLN A 109 7.15 -4.47 -1.23
N VAL A 110 6.16 -3.69 -0.79
CA VAL A 110 4.74 -4.04 -0.94
C VAL A 110 4.37 -4.21 -2.40
N LYS A 111 4.72 -3.23 -3.26
CA LYS A 111 4.46 -3.30 -4.70
C LYS A 111 5.01 -4.59 -5.32
N ARG A 112 6.25 -4.95 -4.99
CA ARG A 112 6.90 -6.20 -5.46
C ARG A 112 6.17 -7.44 -4.95
N ALA A 113 5.84 -7.49 -3.67
CA ALA A 113 5.16 -8.64 -3.08
C ALA A 113 3.74 -8.83 -3.65
N THR A 114 3.02 -7.74 -3.87
CA THR A 114 1.65 -7.79 -4.40
C THR A 114 1.58 -8.07 -5.90
N ALA A 115 2.64 -7.78 -6.67
CA ALA A 115 2.66 -8.06 -8.11
C ALA A 115 2.36 -9.54 -8.40
N ASN A 116 2.94 -10.45 -7.61
CA ASN A 116 2.69 -11.89 -7.74
C ASN A 116 1.23 -12.26 -7.40
N ILE A 117 0.65 -11.62 -6.39
CA ILE A 117 -0.73 -11.88 -5.95
C ILE A 117 -1.73 -11.41 -7.00
N VAL A 118 -1.53 -10.22 -7.56
CA VAL A 118 -2.43 -9.66 -8.58
C VAL A 118 -2.40 -10.54 -9.84
N ILE A 119 -1.23 -11.00 -10.28
CA ILE A 119 -1.12 -11.94 -11.40
C ILE A 119 -1.90 -13.22 -11.12
N CYS A 120 -1.73 -13.83 -9.93
CA CYS A 120 -2.49 -15.02 -9.55
C CYS A 120 -4.00 -14.77 -9.53
N ASN A 121 -4.47 -13.63 -9.00
CA ASN A 121 -5.89 -13.29 -8.96
C ASN A 121 -6.47 -13.05 -10.36
N VAL A 122 -5.71 -12.45 -11.27
CA VAL A 122 -6.12 -12.28 -12.67
C VAL A 122 -6.15 -13.63 -13.38
N LEU A 123 -5.15 -14.50 -13.19
CA LEU A 123 -5.14 -15.84 -13.78
C LEU A 123 -6.29 -16.71 -13.29
N THR A 124 -6.61 -16.66 -11.98
CA THR A 124 -7.78 -17.38 -11.45
C THR A 124 -9.09 -16.79 -11.97
N ALA A 125 -9.21 -15.47 -12.09
CA ALA A 125 -10.40 -14.82 -12.65
C ALA A 125 -10.62 -15.13 -14.14
N VAL A 126 -9.55 -15.17 -14.95
CA VAL A 126 -9.61 -15.56 -16.36
C VAL A 126 -10.01 -17.03 -16.49
N ASN A 127 -9.45 -17.92 -15.66
CA ASN A 127 -9.78 -19.35 -15.70
C ASN A 127 -11.17 -19.67 -15.11
N ALA A 128 -11.73 -18.77 -14.27
CA ALA A 128 -13.07 -18.89 -13.71
C ALA A 128 -14.19 -18.44 -14.67
N ASN A 129 -13.87 -17.96 -15.88
CA ASN A 129 -14.87 -17.47 -16.83
C ASN A 129 -14.70 -18.04 -18.26
N PRO A 130 -14.93 -19.36 -18.47
CA PRO A 130 -14.90 -19.97 -19.81
C PRO A 130 -16.15 -19.68 -20.67
N SER A 131 -17.13 -18.89 -20.19
CA SER A 131 -18.49 -18.83 -20.75
C SER A 131 -18.77 -17.76 -21.84
N LYS A 132 -17.76 -17.15 -22.48
CA LYS A 132 -18.00 -16.16 -23.57
C LYS A 132 -17.21 -16.40 -24.86
N ALA A 133 -16.90 -17.66 -25.19
CA ALA A 133 -16.17 -17.99 -26.42
C ALA A 133 -16.99 -18.69 -27.53
N GLU A 134 -18.25 -19.05 -27.32
CA GLU A 134 -19.04 -19.74 -28.35
C GLU A 134 -20.47 -19.20 -28.43
N ALA A 135 -20.68 -18.11 -29.17
CA ALA A 135 -21.98 -17.73 -29.72
C ALA A 135 -21.82 -16.65 -30.82
N VAL A 136 -21.10 -16.99 -31.89
CA VAL A 136 -21.31 -16.39 -33.20
C VAL A 136 -21.28 -17.53 -34.20
N THR A 137 -22.45 -18.05 -34.54
CA THR A 137 -22.72 -18.80 -35.76
C THR A 137 -23.70 -17.96 -36.56
#